data_AF-A0A1H8NB43-F1
#
_entry.id   AF-A0A1H8NB43-F1
#
_cell.length_a   1.000
_cell.length_b   1.000
_cell.length_c   1.000
_cell.angle_alpha   90.00
_cell.angle_beta   90.00
_cell.angle_gamma   90.00
#
_symmetry.space_group_name_H-M   'P 1'
#
loop_
_entity.id
_entity.type
_entity.pdbx_description
1 polymer ?
#
loop_
_entity_poly.entity_id
_entity_poly.type
_entity_poly.pdbx_seq_one_letter_code
_entity_poly.pdbx_strand_id
1 'polypeptide(L)'
;MAKSEWSFKSAVELSAALIAKKVSSVELTQDAIDRIERHDGKVNAICVRDFDRALSAARDADAALARGERKPLLGLPMTVKES
;
A
#
# COMPACT_ATOMS: atom_id res chain seq x y z
N MET A 1 -6.45 13.09 -16.02
CA MET A 1 -6.82 12.52 -14.71
C MET A 1 -5.62 12.66 -13.79
N ALA A 2 -5.81 13.13 -12.57
CA ALA A 2 -4.70 13.49 -11.69
C ALA A 2 -3.90 12.24 -11.28
N LYS A 3 -2.58 12.35 -11.37
CA LYS A 3 -1.64 11.35 -10.86
C LYS A 3 -1.79 11.34 -9.33
N SER A 4 -1.96 10.16 -8.73
CA SER A 4 -1.94 10.03 -7.27
C SER A 4 -0.62 10.58 -6.72
N GLU A 5 -0.69 11.28 -5.60
CA GLU A 5 0.48 11.84 -4.89
C GLU A 5 1.47 10.75 -4.45
N TRP A 6 0.94 9.56 -4.14
CA TRP A 6 1.70 8.43 -3.60
C TRP A 6 2.27 7.53 -4.70
N SER A 7 1.65 7.54 -5.88
CA SER A 7 2.13 6.78 -7.03
C SER A 7 3.58 7.15 -7.37
N PHE A 8 4.42 6.12 -7.52
CA PHE A 8 5.87 6.21 -7.83
C PHE A 8 6.76 6.79 -6.73
N LYS A 9 6.24 7.02 -5.52
CA LYS A 9 7.07 7.28 -4.35
C LYS A 9 7.89 6.05 -3.99
N SER A 10 9.12 6.27 -3.55
CA SER A 10 9.98 5.20 -3.04
C SER A 10 9.44 4.63 -1.72
N ALA A 11 9.85 3.41 -1.38
CA ALA A 11 9.51 2.80 -0.09
C ALA A 11 9.96 3.68 1.10
N VAL A 12 11.10 4.38 0.97
CA VAL A 12 11.62 5.29 1.99
C VAL A 12 10.70 6.50 2.15
N GLU A 13 10.26 7.13 1.06
CA GLU A 13 9.33 8.26 1.11
C GLU A 13 7.97 7.86 1.72
N LEU A 14 7.43 6.70 1.33
CA LEU A 14 6.17 6.19 1.86
C LEU A 14 6.29 5.85 3.36
N SER A 15 7.36 5.18 3.77
CA SER A 15 7.63 4.90 5.20
C SER A 15 7.75 6.19 6.01
N ALA A 16 8.42 7.21 5.48
CA ALA A 16 8.50 8.51 6.14
C ALA A 16 7.13 9.19 6.26
N ALA A 17 6.28 9.09 5.23
CA ALA A 17 4.92 9.63 5.23
C ALA A 17 4.02 8.93 6.26
N LEU A 18 4.10 7.59 6.37
CA LEU A 18 3.40 6.79 7.39
C LEU A 18 3.81 7.20 8.80
N ILE A 19 5.12 7.30 9.06
CA ILE A 19 5.64 7.70 10.38
C ILE A 19 5.21 9.14 10.73
N ALA A 20 5.23 10.03 9.74
CA ALA A 20 4.78 11.41 9.87
C ALA A 20 3.24 11.56 9.90
N LYS A 21 2.48 10.46 9.80
CA LYS A 21 1.00 10.43 9.74
C LYS A 21 0.42 11.31 8.64
N LYS A 22 1.14 11.46 7.52
CA LYS A 22 0.65 12.16 6.32
C LYS A 22 -0.31 11.29 5.50
N VAL A 23 -0.22 9.99 5.68
CA VAL A 23 -1.04 8.96 5.06
C VAL A 23 -1.06 7.74 5.98
N SER A 24 -2.12 6.95 5.91
CA SER A 24 -2.23 5.65 6.57
C SER A 24 -1.86 4.50 5.64
N SER A 25 -1.59 3.33 6.21
CA SER A 25 -1.35 2.10 5.45
C SER A 25 -2.58 1.71 4.64
N VAL A 26 -3.78 1.89 5.21
CA VAL A 26 -5.05 1.65 4.49
C VAL A 26 -5.18 2.56 3.27
N GLU A 27 -4.89 3.87 3.41
CA GLU A 27 -4.95 4.80 2.28
C GLU A 27 -3.93 4.46 1.18
N LEU A 28 -2.69 4.09 1.53
CA LEU A 28 -1.71 3.64 0.54
C LEU A 28 -2.11 2.33 -0.15
N THR A 29 -2.73 1.42 0.60
CA THR A 29 -3.21 0.15 0.06
C THR A 29 -4.37 0.38 -0.89
N GLN A 30 -5.31 1.26 -0.54
CA GLN A 30 -6.41 1.65 -1.41
C GLN A 30 -5.91 2.36 -2.68
N ASP A 31 -4.95 3.28 -2.57
CA ASP A 31 -4.34 3.95 -3.73
C ASP A 31 -3.72 2.95 -4.71
N ALA A 32 -3.05 1.92 -4.19
CA ALA A 32 -2.49 0.83 -4.98
C ALA A 32 -3.57 -0.03 -5.65
N ILE A 33 -4.64 -0.41 -4.92
CA ILE A 33 -5.79 -1.15 -5.44
C ILE A 33 -6.44 -0.38 -6.59
N ASP A 34 -6.77 0.89 -6.38
CA ASP A 34 -7.41 1.71 -7.41
C ASP A 34 -6.53 1.82 -8.66
N ARG A 35 -5.20 1.86 -8.49
CA ARG A 35 -4.25 1.87 -9.61
C ARG A 35 -4.22 0.54 -10.35
N ILE A 36 -4.32 -0.59 -9.66
CA ILE A 36 -4.45 -1.92 -10.25
C ILE A 36 -5.76 -1.97 -11.06
N GLU A 37 -6.90 -1.63 -10.47
CA GLU A 37 -8.19 -1.67 -11.15
C GLU A 37 -8.23 -0.80 -12.42
N ARG A 38 -7.59 0.37 -12.39
CA ARG A 38 -7.51 1.28 -13.55
C ARG A 38 -6.66 0.76 -14.71
N HIS A 39 -5.62 -0.04 -14.46
CA HIS A 39 -4.57 -0.30 -15.46
C HIS A 39 -4.32 -1.78 -15.75
N ASP A 40 -4.53 -2.65 -14.77
CA ASP A 40 -4.14 -4.06 -14.85
C ASP A 40 -4.93 -4.85 -15.90
N GLY A 41 -6.12 -4.36 -16.32
CA GLY A 41 -6.84 -4.96 -17.45
C GLY A 41 -6.05 -4.96 -18.77
N LYS A 42 -5.09 -4.04 -18.94
CA LYS A 42 -4.19 -4.00 -20.11
C LYS A 42 -2.81 -4.61 -19.83
N VAL A 43 -2.31 -4.43 -18.61
CA VAL A 43 -0.96 -4.87 -18.22
C VAL A 43 -0.93 -6.36 -17.89
N ASN A 44 -2.02 -6.88 -17.32
CA ASN A 44 -2.18 -8.27 -16.90
C ASN A 44 -1.04 -8.75 -15.98
N ALA A 45 -0.73 -7.96 -14.95
CA ALA A 45 0.36 -8.21 -14.01
C ALA A 45 -0.09 -8.84 -12.69
N ILE A 46 -1.34 -8.65 -12.27
CA ILE A 46 -1.84 -9.14 -10.98
C ILE A 46 -2.67 -10.42 -11.19
N CYS A 47 -2.03 -11.58 -11.03
CA CYS A 47 -2.66 -12.88 -11.21
C CYS A 47 -3.74 -13.20 -10.15
N VAL A 48 -3.53 -12.74 -8.91
CA VAL A 48 -4.44 -12.96 -7.78
C VAL A 48 -4.68 -11.64 -7.06
N ARG A 49 -5.96 -11.29 -6.88
CA ARG A 49 -6.39 -10.05 -6.23
C ARG A 49 -6.94 -10.36 -4.84
N ASP A 50 -6.04 -10.40 -3.85
CA ASP A 50 -6.37 -10.64 -2.44
C ASP A 50 -6.52 -9.31 -1.67
N PHE A 51 -7.42 -8.45 -2.18
CA PHE A 51 -7.54 -7.06 -1.71
C PHE A 51 -8.08 -6.94 -0.29
N ASP A 52 -9.04 -7.80 0.08
CA ASP A 52 -9.61 -7.79 1.43
C ASP A 52 -8.55 -8.12 2.48
N ARG A 53 -7.70 -9.12 2.23
CA ARG A 53 -6.59 -9.45 3.11
C ARG A 53 -5.54 -8.35 3.14
N ALA A 54 -5.24 -7.71 2.00
CA ALA A 54 -4.34 -6.56 1.95
C ALA A 54 -4.85 -5.41 2.82
N LEU A 55 -6.13 -5.06 2.73
CA LEU A 55 -6.77 -4.03 3.54
C LEU A 55 -6.82 -4.40 5.02
N SER A 56 -7.05 -5.69 5.36
CA SER A 56 -6.97 -6.16 6.74
C SER A 56 -5.57 -5.99 7.32
N ALA A 57 -4.53 -6.41 6.58
CA ALA A 57 -3.14 -6.26 7.01
C ALA A 57 -2.72 -4.79 7.15
N ALA A 58 -3.25 -3.92 6.30
CA ALA A 58 -3.03 -2.48 6.38
C ALA A 58 -3.60 -1.87 7.68
N ARG A 59 -4.83 -2.26 8.06
CA ARG A 59 -5.44 -1.84 9.34
C ARG A 59 -4.61 -2.30 10.55
N ASP A 60 -4.10 -3.52 10.52
CA ASP A 60 -3.24 -4.05 11.57
C ASP A 60 -1.91 -3.29 11.65
N ALA A 61 -1.35 -2.91 10.49
CA ALA A 61 -0.14 -2.10 10.41
C ALA A 61 -0.36 -0.68 10.95
N ASP A 62 -1.48 -0.04 10.63
CA ASP A 62 -1.87 1.25 11.19
C ASP A 62 -2.01 1.19 12.72
N ALA A 63 -2.64 0.14 13.25
CA ALA A 63 -2.74 -0.09 14.68
C ALA A 63 -1.36 -0.28 15.34
N ALA A 64 -0.44 -1.02 14.70
CA ALA A 64 0.92 -1.19 15.18
C ALA A 64 1.72 0.13 15.15
N LEU A 65 1.62 0.91 14.08
CA LEU A 65 2.25 2.23 13.95
C LEU A 65 1.76 3.18 15.05
N ALA A 66 0.45 3.15 15.35
CA ALA A 66 -0.17 3.94 16.41
C ALA A 66 0.33 3.56 17.82
N ARG A 67 0.67 2.28 18.05
CA ARG A 67 1.34 1.82 19.28
C ARG A 67 2.83 2.16 19.35
N GLY A 68 3.39 2.79 18.32
CA GLY A 68 4.81 3.16 18.27
C GLY A 68 5.73 2.07 17.70
N GLU A 69 5.18 0.95 17.19
CA GLU A 69 6.01 -0.07 16.54
C GLU A 69 6.68 0.48 15.28
N ARG A 70 7.94 0.09 15.05
CA ARG A 70 8.71 0.44 13.85
C ARG A 70 9.38 -0.83 13.32
N LYS A 71 9.00 -1.26 12.12
CA LYS A 71 9.64 -2.36 11.38
C LYS A 71 9.95 -1.85 9.97
N PRO A 72 10.98 -2.37 9.27
CA PRO A 72 11.51 -1.74 8.05
C PRO A 72 10.47 -1.42 6.96
N LEU A 73 9.46 -2.27 6.77
CA LEU A 73 8.42 -2.12 5.74
C LEU A 73 6.99 -2.09 6.33
N LEU A 74 6.84 -1.80 7.62
CA LEU A 74 5.53 -1.81 8.28
C LEU A 74 4.58 -0.80 7.61
N GLY A 75 3.48 -1.31 7.06
CA GLY A 75 2.42 -0.52 6.46
C GLY A 75 2.59 -0.20 4.97
N LEU A 76 3.66 -0.67 4.32
CA LEU A 76 3.85 -0.49 2.88
C LEU A 76 3.08 -1.56 2.07
N PRO A 77 2.28 -1.17 1.06
CA PRO A 77 1.64 -2.12 0.15
C PRO A 77 2.69 -2.74 -0.79
N MET A 78 2.58 -4.05 -1.04
CA MET A 78 3.47 -4.76 -1.96
C MET A 78 2.78 -5.95 -2.61
N THR A 79 3.25 -6.33 -3.80
CA THR A 79 2.85 -7.56 -4.49
C THR A 79 3.84 -8.69 -4.18
N VAL A 80 3.36 -9.93 -4.22
CA VAL A 80 4.20 -11.14 -4.12
C VAL A 80 4.02 -11.95 -5.40
N LYS A 81 5.11 -12.52 -5.91
CA LYS A 81 5.08 -13.36 -7.10
C LYS A 81 4.45 -14.73 -6.76
N GLU A 82 3.46 -15.15 -7.55
CA GLU A 82 2.95 -16.52 -7.54
C GLU A 82 3.95 -17.46 -8.22
N SER A 83 4.25 -18.60 -7.60
CA SER A 83 5.33 -19.52 -8.04
C SER A 83 4.82 -20.68 -8.87
#